data_AF-A0AA43CDZ2-F1
#
_entry.id   AF-A0AA43CDZ2-F1
#
_cell.length_a   1.000
_cell.length_b   1.000
_cell.length_c   1.000
_cell.angle_alpha   90.00
_cell.angle_beta   90.00
_cell.angle_gamma   90.00
#
_symmetry.space_group_name_H-M   'P 1'
#
loop_
_entity.id
_entity.type
_entity.pdbx_description
1 polymer ?
#
loop_
_entity_poly.entity_id
_entity_poly.type
_entity_poly.pdbx_seq_one_letter_code
_entity_poly.pdbx_strand_id
1 'polypeptide(L)'
;MSGLEKTLTIQDIQRALANAGVEIYRSAAEELRIAERVRLHIMDSGVRVVTNDALAVQFTARTQRSDAPSAHSEELFRCVRVAVGQQAASRGYEESGAEIVEVKDPVNDARVLDVWHEVTYRKSLEDAGAVVEEVRWALDLDKYVRP
;
A
#
# COMPACT_ATOMS: atom_id res chain seq x y z
N MET A 1 -16.98 -2.28 37.57
CA MET A 1 -15.61 -2.39 37.03
C MET A 1 -15.68 -2.01 35.56
N SER A 2 -15.27 -0.79 35.22
CA SER A 2 -15.26 -0.32 33.83
C SER A 2 -14.16 -1.07 33.11
N GLY A 3 -14.53 -2.00 32.22
CA GLY A 3 -13.59 -2.61 31.29
C GLY A 3 -13.07 -1.50 30.39
N LEU A 4 -11.81 -1.11 30.57
CA LEU A 4 -11.14 -0.26 29.60
C LEU A 4 -11.13 -1.05 28.29
N GLU A 5 -11.92 -0.65 27.31
CA GLU A 5 -11.73 -1.09 25.93
C GLU A 5 -10.27 -0.78 25.60
N LYS A 6 -9.48 -1.83 25.40
CA LYS A 6 -8.04 -1.68 25.21
C LYS A 6 -7.86 -1.17 23.79
N THR A 7 -7.78 0.16 23.63
CA THR A 7 -7.49 0.79 22.34
C THR A 7 -6.17 0.23 21.81
N LEU A 8 -6.25 -0.39 20.63
CA LEU A 8 -5.13 -1.08 20.02
C LEU A 8 -4.09 -0.04 19.56
N THR A 9 -2.86 -0.12 20.08
CA THR A 9 -1.82 0.86 19.77
C THR A 9 -1.00 0.46 18.53
N ILE A 10 -0.37 1.43 17.86
CA ILE A 10 0.58 1.19 16.77
C ILE A 10 1.71 0.23 17.20
N GLN A 11 2.12 0.27 18.47
CA GLN A 11 3.15 -0.62 19.04
C GLN A 11 2.67 -2.07 19.17
N ASP A 12 1.40 -2.27 19.52
CA ASP A 12 0.79 -3.60 19.58
C ASP A 12 0.72 -4.22 18.18
N ILE A 13 0.36 -3.42 17.18
CA ILE A 13 0.32 -3.83 15.78
C ILE A 13 1.73 -4.15 15.27
N GLN A 14 2.70 -3.27 15.53
CA GLN A 14 4.09 -3.48 15.16
C GLN A 14 4.64 -4.80 15.73
N ARG A 15 4.32 -5.09 16.99
CA ARG A 15 4.70 -6.35 17.64
C ARG A 15 3.99 -7.56 17.02
N ALA A 16 2.70 -7.45 16.70
CA ALA A 16 1.96 -8.52 16.02
C ALA A 16 2.55 -8.86 14.65
N LEU A 17 2.86 -7.84 13.83
CA LEU A 17 3.50 -7.98 12.53
C LEU A 17 4.89 -8.62 12.65
N ALA A 18 5.72 -8.14 13.57
CA ALA A 18 7.06 -8.68 13.80
C ALA A 18 7.02 -10.15 14.25
N ASN A 19 6.12 -10.50 15.17
CA ASN A 19 5.90 -11.89 15.61
C ASN A 19 5.43 -12.80 14.47
N ALA A 20 4.71 -12.23 13.49
CA ALA A 20 4.29 -12.92 12.29
C ALA A 20 5.38 -12.98 11.20
N GLY A 21 6.59 -12.48 11.46
CA GLY A 21 7.70 -12.44 10.51
C GLY A 21 7.56 -11.39 9.41
N VAL A 22 6.62 -10.44 9.56
CA VAL A 22 6.48 -9.30 8.65
C VAL A 22 7.51 -8.24 9.02
N GLU A 23 8.28 -7.80 8.03
CA GLU A 23 9.33 -6.81 8.21
C GLU A 23 8.79 -5.40 7.97
N ILE A 24 9.16 -4.46 8.84
CA ILE A 24 8.71 -3.07 8.80
C ILE A 24 9.87 -2.22 8.32
N TYR A 25 9.69 -1.54 7.19
CA TYR A 25 10.69 -0.66 6.58
C TYR A 25 10.79 0.67 7.33
N ARG A 26 9.66 1.26 7.71
CA ARG A 26 9.60 2.52 8.46
C ARG A 26 8.45 2.48 9.45
N SER A 27 8.69 3.01 10.64
CA SER A 27 7.67 3.25 11.66
C SER A 27 7.56 4.74 11.94
N ALA A 28 6.34 5.24 11.99
CA ALA A 28 5.96 6.58 12.41
C ALA A 28 4.85 6.47 13.48
N ALA A 29 4.44 7.61 14.05
CA ALA A 29 3.46 7.62 15.15
C ALA A 29 2.12 6.95 14.79
N GLU A 30 1.67 7.08 13.54
CA GLU A 30 0.36 6.61 13.07
C GLU A 30 0.45 5.76 11.80
N GLU A 31 1.66 5.38 11.37
CA GLU A 31 1.90 4.65 10.12
C GLU A 31 3.05 3.66 10.30
N LEU A 32 2.83 2.42 9.84
CA LEU A 32 3.86 1.41 9.62
C LEU A 32 3.95 1.14 8.11
N ARG A 33 5.12 1.34 7.51
CA ARG A 33 5.39 0.97 6.11
C ARG A 33 6.02 -0.41 6.07
N ILE A 34 5.42 -1.31 5.31
CA ILE A 34 5.81 -2.71 5.28
C ILE A 34 6.90 -2.92 4.22
N ALA A 35 7.92 -3.69 4.58
CA ALA A 35 9.02 -3.98 3.69
C ALA A 35 8.66 -5.05 2.66
N GLU A 36 9.17 -4.92 1.43
CA GLU A 36 9.14 -5.99 0.43
C GLU A 36 10.45 -6.78 0.44
N ARG A 37 10.37 -8.12 0.52
CA ARG A 37 11.56 -9.00 0.57
C ARG A 37 12.05 -9.48 -0.79
N VAL A 38 11.34 -9.19 -1.87
CA VAL A 38 11.58 -9.84 -3.18
C VAL A 38 12.62 -9.11 -4.04
N ARG A 39 13.02 -7.86 -3.74
CA ARG A 39 13.99 -7.11 -4.56
C ARG A 39 15.02 -6.34 -3.72
N LEU A 40 16.30 -6.66 -3.92
CA LEU A 40 17.49 -6.13 -3.22
C LEU A 40 17.64 -4.58 -3.18
N HIS A 41 16.82 -3.81 -3.91
CA HIS A 41 17.01 -2.37 -4.10
C HIS A 41 15.77 -1.49 -3.89
N ILE A 42 14.57 -2.05 -3.73
CA ILE A 42 13.35 -1.30 -3.39
C ILE A 42 12.70 -2.00 -2.19
N MET A 43 12.83 -1.38 -1.02
CA MET A 43 12.30 -1.97 0.22
C MET A 43 10.85 -1.59 0.48
N ASP A 44 10.30 -0.58 -0.19
CA ASP A 44 8.91 -0.18 0.03
C ASP A 44 7.96 -1.03 -0.83
N SER A 45 7.12 -1.82 -0.17
CA SER A 45 6.12 -2.70 -0.81
C SER A 45 4.88 -1.96 -1.32
N GLY A 46 4.75 -0.67 -1.01
CA GLY A 46 3.51 0.06 -1.19
C GLY A 46 2.40 -0.36 -0.23
N VAL A 47 2.67 -1.26 0.73
CA VAL A 47 1.73 -1.68 1.79
C VAL A 47 2.00 -0.91 3.08
N ARG A 48 0.94 -0.42 3.71
CA ARG A 48 0.98 0.39 4.93
C ARG A 48 -0.10 -0.06 5.90
N VAL A 49 0.20 0.06 7.19
CA VAL A 49 -0.81 0.02 8.25
C VAL A 49 -0.91 1.42 8.83
N VAL A 50 -2.11 1.97 8.83
CA VAL A 50 -2.37 3.33 9.33
C VAL A 50 -3.34 3.28 10.50
N THR A 51 -3.13 4.16 11.47
CA THR A 51 -4.01 4.33 12.65
C THR A 51 -4.52 5.76 12.80
N ASN A 52 -4.28 6.61 11.79
CA ASN A 52 -4.95 7.89 11.63
C ASN A 52 -6.47 7.62 11.53
N ASP A 53 -7.24 8.21 12.44
CA ASP A 53 -8.70 8.08 12.63
C ASP A 53 -9.22 6.67 12.96
N ALA A 54 -8.85 5.67 12.16
CA ALA A 54 -9.18 4.27 12.36
C ALA A 54 -8.06 3.35 11.85
N LEU A 55 -7.93 2.18 12.47
CA LEU A 55 -7.02 1.13 12.02
C LEU A 55 -7.38 0.68 10.60
N ALA A 56 -6.42 0.73 9.69
CA ALA A 56 -6.61 0.26 8.33
C ALA A 56 -5.32 -0.29 7.72
N VAL A 57 -5.49 -1.22 6.77
CA VAL A 57 -4.45 -1.62 5.84
C VAL A 57 -4.66 -0.90 4.52
N GLN A 58 -3.59 -0.34 3.98
CA GLN A 58 -3.56 0.31 2.68
C GLN A 58 -2.53 -0.38 1.79
N PHE A 59 -2.84 -0.46 0.50
CA PHE A 59 -1.83 -0.77 -0.51
C PHE A 59 -2.02 0.10 -1.75
N THR A 60 -0.91 0.37 -2.43
CA THR A 60 -0.91 1.13 -3.69
C THR A 60 -0.50 0.22 -4.84
N ALA A 61 -1.32 0.21 -5.90
CA ALA A 61 -1.01 -0.46 -7.16
C ALA A 61 -0.85 0.59 -8.27
N ARG A 62 -0.05 0.30 -9.29
CA ARG A 62 0.31 1.29 -10.30
C ARG A 62 0.55 0.70 -11.68
N THR A 63 0.34 1.54 -12.69
CA THR A 63 0.99 1.43 -13.99
C THR A 63 2.16 2.42 -14.07
N GLN A 64 2.95 2.35 -15.14
CA GLN A 64 3.95 3.37 -15.47
C GLN A 64 3.90 3.77 -16.95
N ARG A 65 4.15 5.04 -17.23
CA ARG A 65 4.01 5.63 -18.57
C ARG A 65 5.01 5.05 -19.56
N SER A 66 6.20 4.67 -19.11
CA SER A 66 7.24 4.10 -19.98
C SER A 66 6.80 2.82 -20.73
N ASP A 67 5.88 2.02 -20.18
CA ASP A 67 5.33 0.83 -20.85
C ASP A 67 4.26 1.15 -21.91
N ALA A 68 3.64 2.32 -21.84
CA ALA A 68 2.62 2.77 -22.79
C ALA A 68 2.75 4.29 -23.05
N PRO A 69 3.79 4.73 -23.79
CA PRO A 69 4.13 6.16 -23.90
C PRO A 69 3.03 7.04 -24.52
N SER A 70 2.15 6.46 -25.32
CA SER A 70 1.04 7.15 -26.00
C SER A 70 -0.29 7.07 -25.25
N ALA A 71 -0.39 6.28 -24.18
CA ALA A 71 -1.65 6.10 -23.45
C ALA A 71 -2.01 7.35 -22.63
N HIS A 72 -3.30 7.62 -22.52
CA HIS A 72 -3.79 8.69 -21.67
C HIS A 72 -3.79 8.26 -20.21
N SER A 73 -3.58 9.21 -19.27
CA SER A 73 -3.55 8.90 -17.84
C SER A 73 -4.82 8.19 -17.35
N GLU A 74 -5.99 8.51 -17.91
CA GLU A 74 -7.25 7.86 -17.54
C GLU A 74 -7.27 6.37 -17.92
N GLU A 75 -6.70 6.02 -19.08
CA GLU A 75 -6.57 4.63 -19.52
C GLU A 75 -5.64 3.86 -18.59
N LEU A 76 -4.54 4.49 -18.18
CA LEU A 76 -3.55 3.92 -17.26
C LEU A 76 -4.15 3.64 -15.88
N PHE A 77 -4.89 4.61 -15.30
CA PHE A 77 -5.65 4.36 -14.06
C PHE A 77 -6.70 3.25 -14.22
N ARG A 78 -7.41 3.23 -15.36
CA ARG A 78 -8.40 2.19 -15.64
C ARG A 78 -7.76 0.80 -15.67
N CYS A 79 -6.57 0.65 -16.23
CA CYS A 79 -5.85 -0.63 -16.21
C CYS A 79 -5.59 -1.12 -14.77
N VAL A 80 -5.15 -0.23 -13.87
CA VAL A 80 -4.97 -0.58 -12.44
C VAL A 80 -6.28 -1.04 -11.80
N ARG A 81 -7.36 -0.27 -11.99
CA ARG A 81 -8.68 -0.58 -11.43
C ARG A 81 -9.23 -1.92 -11.94
N VAL A 82 -9.05 -2.22 -13.22
CA VAL A 82 -9.50 -3.49 -13.81
C VAL A 82 -8.69 -4.68 -13.27
N ALA A 83 -7.36 -4.55 -13.19
CA ALA A 83 -6.50 -5.66 -12.78
C ALA A 83 -6.60 -6.00 -11.28
N VAL A 84 -6.70 -4.97 -10.43
CA VAL A 84 -6.59 -5.13 -8.97
C VAL A 84 -7.91 -4.89 -8.25
N GLY A 85 -8.77 -4.01 -8.78
CA GLY A 85 -9.97 -3.54 -8.10
C GLY A 85 -10.98 -4.64 -7.75
N GLN A 86 -11.18 -5.63 -8.62
CA GLN A 86 -12.09 -6.75 -8.31
C GLN A 86 -11.58 -7.59 -7.13
N GLN A 87 -10.28 -7.89 -7.10
CA GLN A 87 -9.67 -8.66 -6.01
C GLN A 87 -9.73 -7.88 -4.70
N ALA A 88 -9.42 -6.58 -4.75
CA ALA A 88 -9.51 -5.66 -3.62
C ALA A 88 -10.94 -5.59 -3.06
N ALA A 89 -11.93 -5.31 -3.92
CA ALA A 89 -13.33 -5.20 -3.53
C ALA A 89 -13.88 -6.51 -2.95
N SER A 90 -13.49 -7.66 -3.50
CA SER A 90 -13.92 -8.97 -2.98
C SER A 90 -13.45 -9.24 -1.54
N ARG A 91 -12.40 -8.54 -1.09
CA ARG A 91 -11.89 -8.58 0.29
C ARG A 91 -12.36 -7.41 1.16
N GLY A 92 -13.18 -6.51 0.62
CA GLY A 92 -13.70 -5.35 1.34
C GLY A 92 -12.76 -4.14 1.36
N TYR A 93 -11.83 -4.05 0.41
CA TYR A 93 -11.09 -2.81 0.19
C TYR A 93 -11.89 -1.86 -0.70
N GLU A 94 -11.75 -0.57 -0.43
CA GLU A 94 -12.31 0.51 -1.23
C GLU A 94 -11.17 1.35 -1.83
N GLU A 95 -11.39 1.94 -3.01
CA GLU A 95 -10.47 2.92 -3.56
C GLU A 95 -10.52 4.18 -2.67
N SER A 96 -9.36 4.54 -2.11
CA SER A 96 -9.21 5.70 -1.23
C SER A 96 -8.48 6.87 -1.89
N GLY A 97 -7.88 6.66 -3.06
CA GLY A 97 -7.21 7.72 -3.81
C GLY A 97 -6.58 7.23 -5.11
N ALA A 98 -6.32 8.18 -6.00
CA ALA A 98 -5.56 7.98 -7.22
C ALA A 98 -4.66 9.20 -7.46
N GLU A 99 -3.41 8.96 -7.84
CA GLU A 99 -2.43 10.02 -8.03
C GLU A 99 -1.45 9.75 -9.17
N ILE A 100 -0.91 10.83 -9.74
CA ILE A 100 0.16 10.78 -10.72
C ILE A 100 1.46 11.10 -9.98
N VAL A 101 2.41 10.18 -9.97
CA VAL A 101 3.69 10.33 -9.28
C VAL A 101 4.82 10.43 -10.30
N GLU A 102 5.55 11.54 -10.28
CA GLU A 102 6.77 11.68 -11.07
C GLU A 102 7.93 10.95 -10.39
N VAL A 103 8.53 10.00 -11.09
CA VAL A 103 9.80 9.39 -10.67
C VAL A 103 10.92 10.31 -11.14
N LYS A 104 11.52 11.05 -10.21
CA LYS A 104 12.59 11.99 -10.50
C LYS A 104 13.96 11.32 -10.44
N ASP A 105 14.92 11.88 -11.17
CA ASP A 105 16.33 11.49 -11.07
C ASP A 105 16.86 11.88 -9.68
N PRO A 106 17.44 10.95 -8.90
CA PRO A 106 17.89 11.22 -7.53
C PRO A 106 19.03 12.25 -7.46
N VAL A 107 19.71 12.52 -8.59
CA VAL A 107 20.79 13.51 -8.68
C VAL A 107 20.29 14.83 -9.31
N ASN A 108 19.15 14.81 -10.01
CA ASN A 108 18.59 15.97 -10.70
C ASN A 108 17.04 15.97 -10.67
N ASP A 109 16.46 16.69 -9.72
CA ASP A 109 15.01 16.73 -9.48
C ASP A 109 14.19 17.46 -10.56
N ALA A 110 14.84 18.17 -11.48
CA ALA A 110 14.22 18.75 -12.66
C ALA A 110 14.01 17.71 -13.77
N ARG A 111 14.67 16.55 -13.69
CA ARG A 111 14.54 15.47 -14.67
C ARG A 111 13.55 14.42 -14.17
N VAL A 112 12.50 14.20 -14.96
CA VAL A 112 11.55 13.10 -14.77
C VAL A 112 12.05 11.88 -15.55
N LEU A 113 12.25 10.77 -14.84
CA LEU A 113 12.65 9.47 -15.40
C LEU A 113 11.46 8.64 -15.85
N ASP A 114 10.36 8.70 -15.10
CA ASP A 114 9.09 8.05 -15.44
C ASP A 114 7.91 8.74 -14.73
N VAL A 115 6.70 8.36 -15.10
CA VAL A 115 5.46 8.80 -14.45
C VAL A 115 4.63 7.58 -14.10
N TRP A 116 4.29 7.45 -12.83
CA TRP A 116 3.45 6.39 -12.31
C TRP A 116 2.01 6.89 -12.14
N HIS A 117 1.07 5.98 -12.34
CA HIS A 117 -0.36 6.22 -12.12
C HIS A 117 -0.82 5.26 -11.05
N GLU A 118 -0.92 5.78 -9.85
CA GLU A 118 -1.11 5.00 -8.63
C GLU A 118 -2.58 5.03 -8.20
N VAL A 119 -3.10 3.88 -7.78
CA VAL A 119 -4.41 3.75 -7.14
C VAL A 119 -4.20 3.11 -5.78
N THR A 120 -4.67 3.79 -4.74
CA THR A 120 -4.53 3.36 -3.35
C THR A 120 -5.84 2.81 -2.83
N TYR A 121 -5.79 1.59 -2.33
CA TYR A 121 -6.92 0.90 -1.73
C TYR A 121 -6.77 0.84 -0.22
N ARG A 122 -7.89 0.97 0.50
CA ARG A 122 -7.95 0.95 1.96
C ARG A 122 -9.01 -0.03 2.45
N LYS A 123 -8.67 -0.78 3.50
CA LYS A 123 -9.61 -1.59 4.28
C LYS A 123 -9.48 -1.24 5.76
N SER A 124 -10.57 -0.75 6.34
CA SER A 124 -10.66 -0.51 7.79
C SER A 124 -10.81 -1.83 8.54
N LEU A 125 -10.18 -1.92 9.72
CA LEU A 125 -10.13 -3.13 10.55
C LEU A 125 -10.38 -2.76 12.01
N GLU A 126 -10.87 -3.74 12.78
CA GLU A 126 -11.18 -3.56 14.21
C GLU A 126 -10.16 -4.26 15.13
N ASP A 127 -9.38 -5.21 14.60
CA ASP A 127 -8.44 -6.01 15.39
C ASP A 127 -7.08 -6.24 14.71
N ALA A 128 -6.04 -6.46 15.52
CA ALA A 128 -4.67 -6.66 15.05
C ALA A 128 -4.42 -8.00 14.37
N GLY A 129 -5.24 -9.03 14.64
CA GLY A 129 -5.11 -10.33 13.98
C GLY A 129 -5.42 -10.20 12.49
N ALA A 130 -6.50 -9.49 12.17
CA ALA A 130 -6.88 -9.16 10.80
C ALA A 130 -5.81 -8.35 10.07
N VAL A 131 -5.09 -7.46 10.76
CA VAL A 131 -3.99 -6.67 10.14
C VAL A 131 -2.92 -7.59 9.54
N VAL A 132 -2.49 -8.62 10.28
CA VAL A 132 -1.44 -9.53 9.81
C VAL A 132 -1.89 -10.30 8.56
N GLU A 133 -3.12 -10.79 8.56
CA GLU A 133 -3.69 -11.49 7.40
C GLU A 133 -3.73 -10.58 6.17
N GLU A 134 -4.27 -9.37 6.36
CA GLU A 134 -4.47 -8.41 5.27
C GLU A 134 -3.15 -7.87 4.72
N VAL A 135 -2.15 -7.63 5.57
CA VAL A 135 -0.80 -7.25 5.13
C VAL A 135 -0.17 -8.36 4.31
N ARG A 136 -0.28 -9.63 4.71
CA ARG A 136 0.28 -10.76 3.94
C ARG A 136 -0.39 -10.88 2.57
N TRP A 137 -1.72 -10.83 2.55
CA TRP A 137 -2.45 -10.86 1.29
C TRP A 137 -2.05 -9.69 0.37
N ALA A 138 -1.96 -8.48 0.93
CA ALA A 138 -1.53 -7.31 0.16
C ALA A 138 -0.10 -7.47 -0.35
N LEU A 139 0.82 -8.05 0.42
CA LEU A 139 2.20 -8.33 -0.02
C LEU A 139 2.23 -9.31 -1.21
N ASP A 140 1.37 -10.31 -1.24
CA ASP A 140 1.29 -11.30 -2.31
C ASP A 140 0.65 -10.78 -3.62
N LEU A 141 -0.04 -9.63 -3.58
CA LEU A 141 -0.58 -9.00 -4.78
C LEU A 141 0.51 -8.47 -5.70
N ASP A 142 0.35 -8.74 -7.01
CA ASP A 142 1.07 -7.98 -8.04
C ASP A 142 0.47 -6.57 -8.12
N LYS A 143 1.23 -5.61 -7.61
CA LYS A 143 0.86 -4.19 -7.55
C LYS A 143 1.37 -3.43 -8.76
N TYR A 144 2.20 -4.06 -9.60
CA TYR A 144 2.65 -3.48 -10.84
C TYR A 144 1.79 -4.03 -11.98
N VAL A 145 1.00 -3.15 -12.59
CA VAL A 145 0.12 -3.51 -13.69
C VAL A 145 0.76 -3.06 -14.99
N ARG A 146 0.99 -4.01 -15.90
CA ARG A 146 1.39 -3.68 -17.27
C ARG A 146 0.15 -3.25 -18.06
N PRO A 147 0.11 -2.03 -18.63
CA PRO A 147 -1.04 -1.52 -19.39
C PRO A 147 -1.39 -2.33 -20.64
#